data_AF-K1UY40-F1
#
_entry.id   AF-K1UY40-F1
#
_cell.length_a   1.000
_cell.length_b   1.000
_cell.length_c   1.000
_cell.angle_alpha   90.00
_cell.angle_beta   90.00
_cell.angle_gamma   90.00
#
_symmetry.space_group_name_H-M   'P 1'
#
loop_
_entity.id
_entity.type
_entity.pdbx_description
1 polymer ?
#
loop_
_entity_poly.entity_id
_entity_poly.type
_entity_poly.pdbx_seq_one_letter_code
_entity_poly.pdbx_strand_id
1 'polypeptide(L)'
;MSFEFIKKLPTPAEIRKELPLPAELARIKEERDAEIRDVLTGKSNKFLVIIGPCSADNEDSVCDYVNRLAKVNEKVKDKLILVPRIYTNKPRTTGEGYKGITSQPDPEKKPDFLAGLMAMRKMHIRAIKETGLTAADEMLYPENWGYVSDILSYVAIGARSVEDQQHRLTVSGFDVAAGMKNPTSGDFSVMLNSVYAAQHPHSFIYTGWEVNTHGNDLAHTVLRGATNKHGANIPNYHYEDLIRLWDMYEKMDLKN
;
A
#
# COMPACT_ATOMS: atom_id res chain seq x y z
N MET A 1 21.21 25.14 -8.39
CA MET A 1 20.48 23.86 -8.26
C MET A 1 21.52 22.75 -8.27
N SER A 2 21.53 21.85 -7.27
CA SER A 2 22.61 20.86 -7.06
C SER A 2 22.26 19.44 -7.55
N PHE A 3 21.26 19.31 -8.43
CA PHE A 3 20.82 18.02 -8.96
C PHE A 3 21.68 17.59 -10.15
N GLU A 4 22.08 16.32 -10.15
CA GLU A 4 22.64 15.64 -11.31
C GLU A 4 21.58 14.70 -11.90
N PHE A 5 21.18 14.94 -13.14
CA PHE A 5 20.17 14.13 -13.82
C PHE A 5 20.83 12.90 -14.45
N ILE A 6 20.80 11.78 -13.75
CA ILE A 6 21.48 10.53 -14.18
C ILE A 6 20.73 9.82 -15.31
N LYS A 7 19.41 9.68 -15.20
CA LYS A 7 18.60 8.90 -16.13
C LYS A 7 17.13 9.32 -16.06
N LYS A 8 16.48 9.43 -17.23
CA LYS A 8 15.03 9.56 -17.31
C LYS A 8 14.40 8.17 -17.16
N LEU A 9 13.45 8.02 -16.24
CA LEU A 9 12.72 6.76 -16.08
C LEU A 9 11.64 6.63 -17.18
N PRO A 10 11.38 5.41 -17.69
CA PRO A 10 10.26 5.16 -18.58
C PRO A 10 8.94 5.47 -17.88
N THR A 11 7.93 5.84 -18.65
CA THR A 11 6.58 6.07 -18.17
C THR A 11 5.93 4.78 -17.66
N PRO A 12 4.91 4.89 -16.80
CA PRO A 12 4.11 3.73 -16.41
C PRO A 12 3.52 2.93 -17.59
N ALA A 13 3.14 3.61 -18.68
CA ALA A 13 2.62 2.94 -19.88
C ALA A 13 3.68 2.08 -20.58
N GLU A 14 4.92 2.58 -20.66
CA GLU A 14 6.05 1.84 -21.24
C GLU A 14 6.41 0.61 -20.40
N ILE A 15 6.52 0.75 -19.07
CA ILE A 15 6.78 -0.38 -18.17
C ILE A 15 5.66 -1.42 -18.23
N ARG A 16 4.39 -1.01 -18.28
CA ARG A 16 3.25 -1.93 -18.43
C ARG A 16 3.23 -2.63 -19.78
N LYS A 17 3.76 -2.01 -20.83
CA LYS A 17 3.92 -2.65 -22.14
C LYS A 17 5.03 -3.70 -22.13
N GLU A 18 6.13 -3.45 -21.43
CA GLU A 18 7.24 -4.40 -21.30
C GLU A 18 6.92 -5.57 -20.36
N LEU A 19 6.18 -5.31 -19.28
CA LEU A 19 5.76 -6.29 -18.29
C LEU A 19 4.23 -6.23 -18.09
N PRO A 20 3.45 -6.67 -19.07
CA PRO A 20 1.99 -6.63 -18.97
C PRO A 20 1.49 -7.59 -17.89
N LEU A 21 0.43 -7.20 -17.18
CA LEU A 21 -0.34 -8.14 -16.37
C LEU A 21 -1.15 -9.04 -17.33
N PRO A 22 -0.96 -10.37 -17.32
CA PRO A 22 -1.75 -11.26 -18.16
C PRO A 22 -3.25 -11.15 -17.85
N ALA A 23 -4.09 -11.27 -18.88
CA ALA A 23 -5.54 -11.09 -18.75
C ALA A 23 -6.19 -12.03 -17.70
N GLU A 24 -5.67 -13.24 -17.56
CA GLU A 24 -6.09 -14.18 -16.51
C GLU A 24 -5.82 -13.61 -15.11
N LEU A 25 -4.64 -13.05 -14.87
CA LEU A 25 -4.27 -12.48 -13.57
C LEU A 25 -5.05 -11.19 -13.28
N ALA A 26 -5.38 -10.42 -14.32
CA ALA A 26 -6.24 -9.24 -14.19
C ALA A 26 -7.65 -9.62 -13.72
N ARG A 27 -8.22 -10.73 -14.20
CA ARG A 27 -9.51 -11.25 -13.72
C ARG A 27 -9.44 -11.70 -12.27
N ILE A 28 -8.37 -12.41 -11.89
CA ILE A 28 -8.13 -12.80 -10.49
C ILE A 28 -8.07 -11.56 -9.60
N LYS A 29 -7.37 -10.51 -10.03
CA LYS A 29 -7.30 -9.24 -9.30
C LYS A 29 -8.67 -8.61 -9.13
N GLU A 30 -9.46 -8.51 -10.20
CA GLU A 30 -10.80 -7.93 -10.14
C GLU A 30 -11.71 -8.66 -9.13
N GLU A 31 -11.66 -9.99 -9.12
CA GLU A 31 -12.38 -10.82 -8.14
C GLU A 31 -11.90 -10.55 -6.71
N ARG A 32 -10.58 -10.50 -6.49
CA ARG A 32 -10.00 -10.23 -5.17
C ARG A 32 -10.29 -8.80 -4.67
N ASP A 33 -10.24 -7.81 -5.56
CA ASP A 33 -10.56 -6.41 -5.25
C ASP A 33 -12.04 -6.28 -4.85
N ALA A 34 -12.93 -7.01 -5.51
CA ALA A 34 -14.34 -7.07 -5.13
C ALA A 34 -14.54 -7.66 -3.74
N GLU A 35 -13.85 -8.76 -3.41
CA GLU A 35 -13.91 -9.35 -2.06
C GLU A 35 -13.42 -8.39 -0.97
N ILE A 36 -12.31 -7.68 -1.22
CA ILE A 36 -11.76 -6.69 -0.29
C ILE A 36 -12.73 -5.51 -0.12
N ARG A 37 -13.30 -5.02 -1.23
CA ARG A 37 -14.32 -3.96 -1.23
C ARG A 37 -15.55 -4.36 -0.43
N ASP A 38 -16.02 -5.60 -0.58
CA ASP A 38 -17.20 -6.07 0.13
C ASP A 38 -16.97 -6.12 1.65
N VAL A 39 -15.75 -6.44 2.11
CA VAL A 39 -15.40 -6.34 3.54
C VAL A 39 -15.38 -4.89 4.00
N LEU A 40 -14.69 -4.01 3.27
CA LEU A 40 -14.58 -2.60 3.67
C LEU A 40 -15.91 -1.85 3.60
N THR A 41 -16.84 -2.27 2.75
CA THR A 41 -18.17 -1.66 2.65
C THR A 41 -19.23 -2.39 3.49
N GLY A 42 -18.83 -3.32 4.35
CA GLY A 42 -19.72 -4.04 5.28
C GLY A 42 -20.66 -5.07 4.62
N LYS A 43 -20.49 -5.38 3.33
CA LYS A 43 -21.25 -6.42 2.63
C LYS A 43 -20.81 -7.83 2.99
N SER A 44 -19.57 -7.98 3.46
CA SER A 44 -18.97 -9.24 3.88
C SER A 44 -18.38 -9.12 5.28
N ASN A 45 -18.71 -10.07 6.16
CA ASN A 45 -18.18 -10.14 7.52
C ASN A 45 -16.85 -10.90 7.63
N LYS A 46 -16.19 -11.18 6.49
CA LYS A 46 -14.85 -11.78 6.51
C LYS A 46 -13.84 -10.79 7.08
N PHE A 47 -12.81 -11.30 7.75
CA PHE A 47 -11.75 -10.47 8.30
C PHE A 47 -10.59 -10.33 7.31
N LEU A 48 -10.24 -9.09 6.96
CA LEU A 48 -9.15 -8.77 6.06
C LEU A 48 -7.80 -8.86 6.79
N VAL A 49 -6.86 -9.65 6.26
CA VAL A 49 -5.57 -9.91 6.92
C VAL A 49 -4.41 -9.61 5.97
N ILE A 50 -3.68 -8.54 6.27
CA ILE A 50 -2.48 -8.16 5.54
C ILE A 50 -1.28 -8.77 6.27
N ILE A 51 -0.67 -9.80 5.69
CA ILE A 51 0.34 -10.62 6.38
C ILE A 51 1.51 -11.01 5.48
N GLY A 52 2.72 -10.91 6.00
CA GLY A 52 3.93 -11.23 5.26
C GLY A 52 5.18 -10.61 5.88
N PRO A 53 6.34 -10.77 5.22
CA PRO A 53 7.60 -10.22 5.68
C PRO A 53 7.56 -8.70 5.84
N CYS A 54 8.45 -8.16 6.68
CA CYS A 54 8.52 -6.72 6.92
C CYS A 54 8.89 -5.94 5.66
N SER A 55 9.80 -6.50 4.85
CA SER A 55 10.23 -5.99 3.55
C SER A 55 10.45 -7.15 2.58
N ALA A 56 10.20 -6.91 1.30
CA ALA A 56 10.38 -7.86 0.21
C ALA A 56 11.65 -7.49 -0.59
N ASP A 57 12.77 -8.11 -0.23
CA ASP A 57 14.10 -7.84 -0.80
C ASP A 57 14.65 -9.01 -1.65
N ASN A 58 14.08 -10.21 -1.54
CA ASN A 58 14.44 -11.39 -2.30
C ASN A 58 13.20 -12.05 -2.91
N GLU A 59 13.13 -12.10 -4.24
CA GLU A 59 11.98 -12.61 -4.99
C GLU A 59 11.65 -14.06 -4.65
N ASP A 60 12.64 -14.95 -4.61
CA ASP A 60 12.40 -16.38 -4.37
C ASP A 60 11.90 -16.66 -2.95
N SER A 61 12.46 -15.95 -1.96
CA SER A 61 12.04 -16.08 -0.56
C SER A 61 10.62 -15.56 -0.34
N VAL A 62 10.27 -14.45 -1.01
CA VAL A 62 8.91 -13.90 -0.99
C VAL A 62 7.95 -14.89 -1.66
N CYS A 63 8.27 -15.40 -2.84
CA CYS A 63 7.40 -16.36 -3.54
C CYS A 63 7.23 -17.67 -2.76
N ASP A 64 8.27 -18.23 -2.13
CA ASP A 64 8.13 -19.41 -1.26
C ASP A 64 7.17 -19.11 -0.09
N TYR A 65 7.31 -17.96 0.56
CA TYR A 65 6.38 -17.54 1.61
C TYR A 65 4.93 -17.44 1.11
N VAL A 66 4.70 -16.79 -0.03
CA VAL A 66 3.35 -16.59 -0.59
C VAL A 66 2.73 -17.93 -1.01
N ASN A 67 3.51 -18.87 -1.57
CA ASN A 67 3.05 -20.22 -1.88
C ASN A 67 2.61 -21.00 -0.64
N ARG A 68 3.31 -20.84 0.48
CA ARG A 68 2.89 -21.42 1.77
C ARG A 68 1.63 -20.74 2.30
N LEU A 69 1.53 -19.41 2.15
CA LEU A 69 0.35 -18.64 2.53
C LEU A 69 -0.88 -19.06 1.73
N ALA A 70 -0.75 -19.37 0.44
CA ALA A 70 -1.84 -19.86 -0.40
C ALA A 70 -2.48 -21.14 0.15
N LYS A 71 -1.67 -22.08 0.65
CA LYS A 71 -2.16 -23.31 1.30
C LYS A 71 -2.92 -23.01 2.60
N VAL A 72 -2.58 -21.93 3.29
CA VAL A 72 -3.31 -21.45 4.47
C VAL A 72 -4.60 -20.77 4.03
N ASN A 73 -4.56 -19.93 3.00
CA ASN A 73 -5.72 -19.24 2.42
C ASN A 73 -6.86 -20.23 2.15
N GLU A 74 -6.58 -21.35 1.49
CA GLU A 74 -7.60 -22.38 1.21
C GLU A 74 -8.30 -22.93 2.45
N LYS A 75 -7.62 -22.96 3.61
CA LYS A 75 -8.19 -23.46 4.87
C LYS A 75 -9.03 -22.41 5.61
N VAL A 76 -8.85 -21.13 5.31
CA VAL A 76 -9.45 -20.02 6.06
C VAL A 76 -10.33 -19.09 5.23
N LYS A 77 -10.41 -19.30 3.91
CA LYS A 77 -11.09 -18.42 2.94
C LYS A 77 -12.57 -18.16 3.21
N ASP A 78 -13.24 -19.01 3.99
CA ASP A 78 -14.63 -18.80 4.39
C ASP A 78 -14.78 -17.67 5.41
N LYS A 79 -13.72 -17.38 6.18
CA LYS A 79 -13.73 -16.39 7.27
C LYS A 79 -12.73 -15.24 7.06
N LEU A 80 -11.64 -15.48 6.34
CA LEU A 80 -10.56 -14.52 6.18
C LEU A 80 -10.30 -14.21 4.70
N ILE A 81 -9.90 -12.98 4.43
CA ILE A 81 -9.31 -12.57 3.16
C ILE A 81 -7.83 -12.32 3.41
N LEU A 82 -6.95 -13.21 2.95
CA LEU A 82 -5.51 -13.04 3.10
C LEU A 82 -4.95 -12.20 1.94
N VAL A 83 -4.24 -11.14 2.29
CA VAL A 83 -3.50 -10.28 1.36
C VAL A 83 -2.02 -10.36 1.71
N PRO A 84 -1.17 -11.03 0.89
CA PRO A 84 0.25 -11.07 1.12
C PRO A 84 0.85 -9.67 1.23
N ARG A 85 1.61 -9.43 2.29
CA ARG A 85 2.40 -8.20 2.45
C ARG A 85 3.71 -8.34 1.66
N ILE A 86 3.81 -7.63 0.53
CA ILE A 86 5.01 -7.57 -0.32
C ILE A 86 5.45 -6.11 -0.39
N TYR A 87 6.08 -5.63 0.70
CA TYR A 87 6.50 -4.24 0.79
C TYR A 87 7.86 -4.05 0.12
N THR A 88 7.86 -3.41 -1.05
CA THR A 88 9.05 -3.29 -1.92
C THR A 88 9.90 -2.06 -1.58
N ASN A 89 9.33 -1.12 -0.83
CA ASN A 89 9.98 0.10 -0.38
C ASN A 89 10.27 0.04 1.13
N LYS A 90 11.39 0.64 1.57
CA LYS A 90 11.75 0.73 2.98
C LYS A 90 12.08 2.18 3.39
N PRO A 91 11.19 2.87 4.11
CA PRO A 91 11.48 4.22 4.58
C PRO A 91 12.61 4.21 5.62
N ARG A 92 13.59 5.12 5.46
CA ARG A 92 14.74 5.29 6.37
C ARG A 92 14.78 6.71 6.91
N THR A 93 14.90 6.87 8.23
CA THR A 93 14.92 8.19 8.89
C THR A 93 16.07 9.08 8.43
N THR A 94 17.28 8.52 8.31
CA THR A 94 18.48 9.26 7.86
C THR A 94 18.65 9.25 6.35
N GLY A 95 17.78 8.53 5.62
CA GLY A 95 17.98 8.28 4.19
C GLY A 95 19.19 7.40 3.86
N GLU A 96 19.90 6.87 4.86
CA GLU A 96 21.06 6.00 4.69
C GLU A 96 20.69 4.51 4.75
N GLY A 97 21.51 3.68 4.09
CA GLY A 97 21.36 2.23 3.99
C GLY A 97 20.33 1.77 2.94
N TYR A 98 20.09 0.46 2.89
CA TYR A 98 19.16 -0.16 1.94
C TYR A 98 17.74 0.44 2.03
N LYS A 99 17.19 0.85 0.87
CA LYS A 99 15.88 1.51 0.73
C LYS A 99 14.81 0.64 0.08
N GLY A 100 15.11 -0.64 -0.17
CA GLY A 100 14.18 -1.60 -0.77
C GLY A 100 14.50 -1.91 -2.23
N ILE A 101 13.87 -2.97 -2.74
CA ILE A 101 14.11 -3.55 -4.05
C ILE A 101 13.86 -2.53 -5.18
N THR A 102 12.91 -1.62 -4.98
CA THR A 102 12.56 -0.53 -5.93
C THR A 102 13.71 0.45 -6.16
N SER A 103 14.61 0.62 -5.18
CA SER A 103 15.77 1.50 -5.30
C SER A 103 17.03 0.76 -5.74
N GLN A 104 17.16 -0.49 -5.31
CA GLN A 104 18.37 -1.28 -5.41
C GLN A 104 17.96 -2.77 -5.37
N PRO A 105 17.71 -3.40 -6.53
CA PRO A 105 17.30 -4.80 -6.57
C PRO A 105 18.33 -5.76 -5.98
N ASP A 106 19.60 -5.45 -6.22
CA ASP A 106 20.75 -6.22 -5.76
C ASP A 106 21.51 -5.39 -4.72
N PRO A 107 21.43 -5.73 -3.42
CA PRO A 107 22.08 -4.99 -2.33
C PRO A 107 23.60 -4.83 -2.49
N GLU A 108 24.25 -5.71 -3.26
CA GLU A 108 25.69 -5.69 -3.51
C GLU A 108 26.09 -4.78 -4.68
N LYS A 109 25.13 -4.31 -5.48
CA LYS A 109 25.36 -3.40 -6.62
C LYS A 109 24.96 -1.96 -6.29
N LYS A 110 25.29 -1.04 -7.19
CA LYS A 110 24.83 0.36 -7.07
C LYS A 110 23.29 0.46 -7.25
N PRO A 111 22.64 1.50 -6.71
CA PRO A 111 21.23 1.76 -6.95
C PRO A 111 20.88 1.85 -8.44
N ASP A 112 19.77 1.22 -8.83
CA ASP A 112 19.20 1.28 -10.18
C ASP A 112 17.67 1.25 -10.07
N PHE A 113 17.06 2.43 -10.18
CA PHE A 113 15.62 2.61 -10.06
C PHE A 113 14.85 1.98 -11.23
N LEU A 114 15.41 1.91 -12.44
CA LEU A 114 14.71 1.24 -13.55
C LEU A 114 14.63 -0.25 -13.27
N ALA A 115 15.76 -0.86 -12.91
CA ALA A 115 15.80 -2.28 -12.54
C ALA A 115 14.90 -2.55 -11.33
N GLY A 116 14.84 -1.63 -10.37
CA GLY A 116 13.95 -1.66 -9.21
C GLY A 116 12.46 -1.64 -9.54
N LEU A 117 12.02 -0.73 -10.41
CA LEU A 117 10.63 -0.69 -10.86
C LEU A 117 10.24 -1.98 -11.59
N MET A 118 11.13 -2.52 -12.43
CA MET A 118 10.90 -3.82 -13.08
C MET A 118 10.84 -4.98 -12.09
N ALA A 119 11.74 -5.01 -11.09
CA ALA A 119 11.79 -6.06 -10.08
C ALA A 119 10.54 -6.06 -9.18
N MET A 120 10.12 -4.88 -8.69
CA MET A 120 8.88 -4.68 -7.95
C MET A 120 7.69 -5.27 -8.71
N ARG A 121 7.55 -4.89 -9.99
CA ARG A 121 6.43 -5.35 -10.82
C ARG A 121 6.47 -6.85 -11.10
N LYS A 122 7.65 -7.41 -11.40
CA LYS A 122 7.84 -8.86 -11.61
C LYS A 122 7.43 -9.68 -10.38
N MET A 123 7.85 -9.25 -9.20
CA MET A 123 7.57 -9.94 -7.94
C MET A 123 6.07 -10.02 -7.65
N HIS A 124 5.35 -8.90 -7.79
CA HIS A 124 3.89 -8.87 -7.60
C HIS A 124 3.17 -9.74 -8.65
N ILE A 125 3.55 -9.66 -9.92
CA ILE A 125 2.96 -10.50 -10.98
C ILE A 125 3.21 -11.98 -10.70
N ARG A 126 4.43 -12.36 -10.29
CA ARG A 126 4.79 -13.75 -9.97
C ARG A 126 3.99 -14.27 -8.78
N ALA A 127 3.81 -13.47 -7.73
CA ALA A 127 2.99 -13.85 -6.58
C ALA A 127 1.55 -14.20 -6.99
N ILE A 128 0.92 -13.38 -7.83
CA ILE A 128 -0.44 -13.66 -8.35
C ILE A 128 -0.41 -14.92 -9.23
N LYS A 129 0.55 -15.03 -10.14
CA LYS A 129 0.66 -16.16 -11.07
C LYS A 129 0.79 -17.51 -10.36
N GLU A 130 1.55 -17.57 -9.27
CA GLU A 130 1.83 -18.82 -8.57
C GLU A 130 0.73 -19.20 -7.59
N THR A 131 -0.05 -18.23 -7.09
CA THR A 131 -0.93 -18.47 -5.93
C THR A 131 -2.36 -17.97 -6.06
N GLY A 132 -2.64 -17.13 -7.06
CA GLY A 132 -3.91 -16.39 -7.18
C GLY A 132 -4.09 -15.30 -6.12
N LEU A 133 -3.12 -15.07 -5.23
CA LEU A 133 -3.20 -14.03 -4.22
C LEU A 133 -2.65 -12.71 -4.76
N THR A 134 -3.44 -11.64 -4.61
CA THR A 134 -3.01 -10.27 -4.89
C THR A 134 -2.45 -9.61 -3.63
N ALA A 135 -1.39 -8.84 -3.80
CA ALA A 135 -0.57 -8.36 -2.68
C ALA A 135 -0.89 -6.94 -2.24
N ALA A 136 -0.41 -6.62 -1.04
CA ALA A 136 -0.32 -5.28 -0.49
C ALA A 136 1.12 -4.75 -0.60
N ASP A 137 1.25 -3.46 -0.94
CA ASP A 137 2.51 -2.71 -0.85
C ASP A 137 2.31 -1.43 -0.01
N GLU A 138 3.40 -0.74 0.33
CA GLU A 138 3.39 0.55 1.02
C GLU A 138 3.86 1.66 0.06
N MET A 139 3.03 2.69 -0.10
CA MET A 139 3.36 3.83 -0.96
C MET A 139 4.36 4.73 -0.25
N LEU A 140 5.63 4.63 -0.68
CA LEU A 140 6.71 5.53 -0.26
C LEU A 140 6.81 6.78 -1.14
N TYR A 141 6.59 6.61 -2.45
CA TYR A 141 6.60 7.67 -3.44
C TYR A 141 5.25 7.64 -4.17
N PRO A 142 4.46 8.74 -4.13
CA PRO A 142 3.21 8.82 -4.86
C PRO A 142 3.34 8.47 -6.35
N GLU A 143 4.43 8.87 -6.98
CA GLU A 143 4.73 8.64 -8.40
C GLU A 143 4.85 7.16 -8.76
N ASN A 144 5.10 6.28 -7.79
CA ASN A 144 5.18 4.85 -8.03
C ASN A 144 3.83 4.22 -8.34
N TRP A 145 2.70 4.86 -7.94
CA TRP A 145 1.36 4.29 -8.09
C TRP A 145 1.07 3.86 -9.54
N GLY A 146 1.44 4.68 -10.52
CA GLY A 146 1.19 4.37 -11.93
C GLY A 146 1.82 3.06 -12.41
N TYR A 147 2.95 2.65 -11.82
CA TYR A 147 3.66 1.42 -12.22
C TYR A 147 3.06 0.15 -11.63
N VAL A 148 2.19 0.26 -10.63
CA VAL A 148 1.66 -0.87 -9.84
C VAL A 148 0.14 -0.84 -9.65
N SER A 149 -0.55 0.18 -10.13
CA SER A 149 -2.00 0.33 -9.93
C SER A 149 -2.80 -0.83 -10.51
N ASP A 150 -2.33 -1.41 -11.63
CA ASP A 150 -2.98 -2.54 -12.27
C ASP A 150 -2.68 -3.89 -11.60
N ILE A 151 -1.77 -3.97 -10.61
CA ILE A 151 -1.35 -5.25 -10.01
C ILE A 151 -1.60 -5.33 -8.48
N LEU A 152 -1.69 -4.20 -7.78
CA LEU A 152 -1.94 -4.19 -6.33
C LEU A 152 -3.43 -4.20 -6.01
N SER A 153 -3.82 -4.89 -4.94
CA SER A 153 -5.19 -4.91 -4.42
C SER A 153 -5.37 -4.12 -3.12
N TYR A 154 -4.26 -3.74 -2.48
CA TYR A 154 -4.26 -2.97 -1.24
C TYR A 154 -3.00 -2.13 -1.15
N VAL A 155 -3.12 -0.89 -0.68
CA VAL A 155 -1.96 -0.01 -0.47
C VAL A 155 -1.99 0.54 0.95
N ALA A 156 -0.86 0.46 1.65
CA ALA A 156 -0.71 1.13 2.94
C ALA A 156 -0.02 2.48 2.78
N ILE A 157 -0.47 3.47 3.53
CA ILE A 157 0.21 4.76 3.70
C ILE A 157 0.92 4.77 5.04
N GLY A 158 2.20 5.11 5.00
CA GLY A 158 3.08 5.04 6.16
C GLY A 158 2.76 6.08 7.23
N ALA A 159 3.14 5.77 8.48
CA ALA A 159 3.01 6.69 9.61
C ALA A 159 3.81 8.00 9.46
N ARG A 160 4.74 8.07 8.48
CA ARG A 160 5.51 9.28 8.16
C ARG A 160 4.97 10.05 6.95
N SER A 161 4.08 9.43 6.17
CA SER A 161 3.50 10.01 4.96
C SER A 161 1.98 10.25 5.08
N VAL A 162 1.33 9.78 6.13
CA VAL A 162 -0.10 10.05 6.39
C VAL A 162 -0.43 11.54 6.56
N GLU A 163 0.57 12.36 6.93
CA GLU A 163 0.44 13.82 7.01
C GLU A 163 0.75 14.53 5.69
N ASP A 164 1.37 13.83 4.74
CA ASP A 164 1.78 14.41 3.48
C ASP A 164 0.57 14.63 2.56
N GLN A 165 0.44 15.86 2.07
CA GLN A 165 -0.68 16.25 1.21
C GLN A 165 -0.66 15.45 -0.09
N GLN A 166 0.49 15.28 -0.74
CA GLN A 166 0.57 14.58 -2.03
C GLN A 166 0.15 13.12 -1.90
N HIS A 167 0.50 12.44 -0.79
CA HIS A 167 0.01 11.09 -0.50
C HIS A 167 -1.51 11.06 -0.36
N ARG A 168 -2.10 11.97 0.43
CA ARG A 168 -3.56 12.06 0.62
C ARG A 168 -4.30 12.22 -0.70
N LEU A 169 -3.85 13.16 -1.53
CA LEU A 169 -4.46 13.46 -2.83
C LEU A 169 -4.24 12.35 -3.85
N THR A 170 -3.14 11.62 -3.77
CA THR A 170 -2.90 10.48 -4.65
C THR A 170 -3.83 9.32 -4.32
N VAL A 171 -4.09 9.08 -3.02
CA VAL A 171 -5.02 8.02 -2.57
C VAL A 171 -6.46 8.29 -3.00
N SER A 172 -6.90 9.55 -3.12
CA SER A 172 -8.25 9.85 -3.62
C SER A 172 -8.48 9.47 -5.09
N GLY A 173 -7.41 9.16 -5.82
CA GLY A 173 -7.46 8.61 -7.18
C GLY A 173 -7.30 7.08 -7.27
N PHE A 174 -7.28 6.36 -6.14
CA PHE A 174 -7.17 4.91 -6.14
C PHE A 174 -8.51 4.23 -6.41
N ASP A 175 -8.45 3.10 -7.10
CA ASP A 175 -9.55 2.15 -7.35
C ASP A 175 -9.54 0.96 -6.38
N VAL A 176 -8.54 0.91 -5.49
CA VAL A 176 -8.30 -0.16 -4.51
C VAL A 176 -8.27 0.37 -3.07
N ALA A 177 -8.34 -0.55 -2.12
CA ALA A 177 -8.29 -0.27 -0.70
C ALA A 177 -6.99 0.42 -0.27
N ALA A 178 -7.12 1.45 0.59
CA ALA A 178 -5.98 2.18 1.12
C ALA A 178 -6.01 2.29 2.65
N GLY A 179 -4.99 1.77 3.32
CA GLY A 179 -4.85 1.83 4.77
C GLY A 179 -4.02 3.02 5.23
N MET A 180 -4.65 4.00 5.89
CA MET A 180 -4.01 5.20 6.41
C MET A 180 -3.55 4.95 7.85
N LYS A 181 -2.23 4.79 8.07
CA LYS A 181 -1.68 4.54 9.41
C LYS A 181 -1.74 5.77 10.30
N ASN A 182 -2.00 5.61 11.59
CA ASN A 182 -1.78 6.72 12.53
C ASN A 182 -0.30 7.16 12.51
N PRO A 183 -0.01 8.46 12.69
CA PRO A 183 1.36 8.96 12.68
C PRO A 183 2.15 8.38 13.84
N THR A 184 3.47 8.54 13.81
CA THR A 184 4.35 8.03 14.89
C THR A 184 3.99 8.56 16.28
N SER A 185 3.36 9.74 16.37
CA SER A 185 2.85 10.34 17.62
C SER A 185 1.62 9.65 18.18
N GLY A 186 0.90 8.84 17.39
CA GLY A 186 -0.38 8.23 17.79
C GLY A 186 -1.62 9.07 17.53
N ASP A 187 -1.50 10.27 16.92
CA ASP A 187 -2.61 11.20 16.77
C ASP A 187 -3.69 10.68 15.80
N PHE A 188 -4.88 10.39 16.33
CA PHE A 188 -6.02 9.91 15.53
C PHE A 188 -6.56 11.00 14.60
N SER A 189 -6.54 12.27 15.00
CA SER A 189 -7.07 13.36 14.19
C SER A 189 -6.30 13.50 12.88
N VAL A 190 -4.97 13.33 12.94
CA VAL A 190 -4.12 13.29 11.73
C VAL A 190 -4.53 12.16 10.79
N MET A 191 -4.70 10.96 11.32
CA MET A 191 -5.07 9.78 10.55
C MET A 191 -6.45 9.94 9.92
N LEU A 192 -7.43 10.41 10.70
CA LEU A 192 -8.80 10.62 10.24
C LEU A 192 -8.90 11.74 9.21
N ASN A 193 -8.16 12.84 9.37
CA ASN A 193 -8.05 13.87 8.34
C ASN A 193 -7.48 13.32 7.03
N SER A 194 -6.57 12.35 7.13
CA SER A 194 -6.01 11.70 5.96
C SER A 194 -7.02 10.79 5.26
N VAL A 195 -7.85 10.06 6.01
CA VAL A 195 -8.96 9.26 5.45
C VAL A 195 -10.00 10.18 4.83
N TYR A 196 -10.39 11.26 5.52
CA TYR A 196 -11.30 12.26 5.00
C TYR A 196 -10.82 12.83 3.67
N ALA A 197 -9.56 13.30 3.60
CA ALA A 197 -8.99 13.81 2.37
C ALA A 197 -9.01 12.74 1.26
N ALA A 198 -8.63 11.51 1.56
CA ALA A 198 -8.64 10.41 0.59
C ALA A 198 -10.05 10.08 0.05
N GLN A 199 -11.10 10.20 0.87
CA GLN A 199 -12.49 9.91 0.46
C GLN A 199 -13.14 11.04 -0.36
N HIS A 200 -12.49 12.20 -0.51
CA HIS A 200 -13.08 13.36 -1.20
C HIS A 200 -12.40 13.67 -2.55
N PRO A 201 -13.10 14.36 -3.48
CA PRO A 201 -12.53 14.81 -4.75
C PRO A 201 -11.44 15.87 -4.58
N HIS A 202 -10.42 15.85 -5.46
CA HIS A 202 -9.35 16.85 -5.48
C HIS A 202 -8.86 17.16 -6.89
N SER A 203 -8.31 18.36 -7.05
CA SER A 203 -7.56 18.81 -8.24
C SER A 203 -6.12 19.13 -7.83
N PHE A 204 -5.12 18.50 -8.44
CA PHE A 204 -3.72 18.69 -8.07
C PHE A 204 -2.73 18.32 -9.19
N ILE A 205 -1.45 18.63 -8.99
CA ILE A 205 -0.38 18.25 -9.91
C ILE A 205 0.12 16.86 -9.54
N TYR A 206 0.11 15.93 -10.49
CA TYR A 206 0.62 14.59 -10.33
C TYR A 206 1.45 14.17 -11.55
N THR A 207 2.73 13.83 -11.33
CA THR A 207 3.66 13.39 -12.40
C THR A 207 3.76 14.34 -13.60
N GLY A 208 3.64 15.65 -13.36
CA GLY A 208 3.70 16.69 -14.40
C GLY A 208 2.37 16.97 -15.11
N TRP A 209 1.26 16.39 -14.63
CA TRP A 209 -0.09 16.61 -15.15
C TRP A 209 -0.97 17.28 -14.11
N GLU A 210 -1.92 18.10 -14.56
CA GLU A 210 -3.09 18.47 -13.75
C GLU A 210 -4.07 17.29 -13.75
N VAL A 211 -4.44 16.80 -12.56
CA VAL A 211 -5.34 15.65 -12.40
C VAL A 211 -6.52 16.00 -11.51
N ASN A 212 -7.68 15.41 -11.83
CA ASN A 212 -8.87 15.42 -10.98
C ASN A 212 -9.14 14.00 -10.47
N THR A 213 -9.53 13.89 -9.21
CA THR A 213 -9.90 12.62 -8.57
C THR A 213 -11.30 12.72 -7.98
N HIS A 214 -11.95 11.59 -7.74
CA HIS A 214 -13.34 11.53 -7.27
C HIS A 214 -13.48 11.12 -5.80
N GLY A 215 -12.38 10.79 -5.13
CA GLY A 215 -12.40 10.19 -3.80
C GLY A 215 -12.26 8.67 -3.86
N ASN A 216 -11.71 8.11 -2.79
CA ASN A 216 -11.58 6.67 -2.58
C ASN A 216 -12.33 6.26 -1.31
N ASP A 217 -13.55 5.78 -1.48
CA ASP A 217 -14.41 5.29 -0.40
C ASP A 217 -13.86 4.05 0.33
N LEU A 218 -12.76 3.46 -0.16
CA LEU A 218 -12.09 2.31 0.46
C LEU A 218 -10.90 2.72 1.34
N ALA A 219 -10.63 4.02 1.45
CA ALA A 219 -9.63 4.53 2.38
C ALA A 219 -10.12 4.37 3.82
N HIS A 220 -9.33 3.73 4.68
CA HIS A 220 -9.68 3.39 6.07
C HIS A 220 -8.49 3.60 7.00
N THR A 221 -8.73 3.52 8.30
CA THR A 221 -7.72 3.74 9.34
C THR A 221 -6.89 2.49 9.65
N VAL A 222 -5.63 2.65 10.03
CA VAL A 222 -4.75 1.56 10.49
C VAL A 222 -4.05 1.97 11.79
N LEU A 223 -4.44 1.34 12.89
CA LEU A 223 -3.82 1.54 14.20
C LEU A 223 -2.50 0.77 14.31
N ARG A 224 -1.43 1.46 14.73
CA ARG A 224 -0.06 0.92 14.73
C ARG A 224 0.80 1.31 15.95
N GLY A 225 0.15 1.72 17.03
CA GLY A 225 0.76 2.25 18.24
C GLY A 225 1.31 3.66 18.07
N ALA A 226 1.95 4.16 19.10
CA ALA A 226 2.49 5.51 19.19
C ALA A 226 3.85 5.50 19.89
N THR A 227 4.64 6.55 19.67
CA THR A 227 5.82 6.89 20.47
C THR A 227 5.54 8.23 21.14
N ASN A 228 5.55 8.25 22.47
CA ASN A 228 5.29 9.48 23.20
C ASN A 228 6.51 10.43 23.20
N LYS A 229 6.34 11.64 23.73
CA LYS A 229 7.40 12.66 23.82
C LYS A 229 8.64 12.24 24.63
N HIS A 230 8.55 11.16 25.40
CA HIS A 230 9.64 10.59 26.18
C HIS A 230 10.28 9.37 25.49
N GLY A 231 9.85 9.03 24.27
CA GLY A 231 10.36 7.88 23.51
C GLY A 231 9.76 6.53 23.89
N ALA A 232 8.77 6.48 24.80
CA ALA A 232 8.12 5.23 25.17
C ALA A 232 7.08 4.83 24.12
N ASN A 233 7.03 3.53 23.81
CA ASN A 233 6.06 2.96 22.87
C ASN A 233 4.75 2.65 23.58
N ILE A 234 3.64 3.13 23.03
CA ILE A 234 2.30 2.96 23.57
C ILE A 234 1.46 2.18 22.55
N PRO A 235 0.94 0.99 22.90
CA PRO A 235 -0.02 0.28 22.04
C PRO A 235 -1.34 1.04 21.96
N ASN A 236 -2.03 0.95 20.82
CA ASN A 236 -3.35 1.55 20.62
C ASN A 236 -4.34 0.55 20.00
N TYR A 237 -4.24 -0.72 20.36
CA TYR A 237 -5.10 -1.80 19.85
C TYR A 237 -6.10 -2.31 20.90
N HIS A 238 -6.15 -1.69 22.08
CA HIS A 238 -7.07 -2.11 23.14
C HIS A 238 -8.48 -1.60 22.87
N TYR A 239 -9.45 -2.18 23.57
CA TYR A 239 -10.86 -1.87 23.40
C TYR A 239 -11.15 -0.36 23.54
N GLU A 240 -10.52 0.29 24.51
CA GLU A 240 -10.68 1.73 24.77
C GLU A 240 -10.17 2.59 23.60
N ASP A 241 -9.06 2.18 22.97
CA ASP A 241 -8.53 2.84 21.78
C ASP A 241 -9.49 2.69 20.59
N LEU A 242 -10.06 1.49 20.43
CA LEU A 242 -11.00 1.18 19.36
C LEU A 242 -12.31 1.94 19.51
N ILE A 243 -12.89 1.99 20.72
CA ILE A 243 -14.11 2.77 20.99
C ILE A 243 -13.86 4.26 20.76
N ARG A 244 -12.73 4.79 21.23
CA ARG A 244 -12.37 6.18 20.96
C ARG A 244 -12.24 6.46 19.48
N LEU A 245 -11.58 5.58 18.72
CA LEU A 245 -11.47 5.74 17.27
C LEU A 245 -12.86 5.72 16.63
N TRP A 246 -13.71 4.76 16.99
CA TRP A 246 -15.07 4.64 16.49
C TRP A 246 -15.90 5.92 16.75
N ASP A 247 -15.89 6.44 17.98
CA ASP A 247 -16.58 7.69 18.34
C ASP A 247 -16.09 8.90 17.54
N MET A 248 -14.78 8.95 17.23
CA MET A 248 -14.19 10.03 16.43
C MET A 248 -14.50 9.85 14.94
N TYR A 249 -14.53 8.61 14.48
CA TYR A 249 -14.82 8.23 13.11
C TYR A 249 -16.27 8.54 12.76
N GLU A 250 -17.24 8.18 13.60
CA GLU A 250 -18.67 8.49 13.39
C GLU A 250 -18.98 9.99 13.34
N LYS A 251 -18.18 10.82 14.03
CA LYS A 251 -18.33 12.28 14.00
C LYS A 251 -17.85 12.89 12.68
N MET A 252 -17.15 12.12 11.86
CA MET A 252 -16.69 12.50 10.54
C MET A 252 -17.56 11.72 9.53
N ASP A 253 -18.07 12.37 8.48
CA ASP A 253 -18.92 11.73 7.45
C ASP A 253 -18.11 10.80 6.53
N LEU A 254 -17.46 9.79 7.12
CA LEU A 254 -16.60 8.83 6.46
C LEU A 254 -17.40 7.60 5.98
N LYS A 255 -16.99 7.00 4.86
CA LYS A 255 -17.83 6.10 4.06
C LYS A 255 -17.80 4.61 4.42
N ASN A 256 -16.83 4.16 5.22
CA ASN A 256 -16.63 2.74 5.59
C ASN A 256 -16.47 2.55 7.09
#